data_AF-A0A1X7NKL0-F1
#
_entry.id   AF-A0A1X7NKL0-F1
#
_cell.length_a   1.000
_cell.length_b   1.000
_cell.length_c   1.000
_cell.angle_alpha   90.00
_cell.angle_beta   90.00
_cell.angle_gamma   90.00
#
_symmetry.space_group_name_H-M   'P 1'
#
loop_
_entity.id
_entity.type
_entity.pdbx_description
1 polymer ?
#
loop_
_entity_poly.entity_id
_entity_poly.type
_entity_poly.pdbx_seq_one_letter_code
_entity_poly.pdbx_strand_id
1 'polypeptide(L)'
;MEKTKIIAHRGSKGTHPENTLIAFEEAIRVGSDGIELDVHLTKDSKVVVIHDETVNRTSDGKGLVRDFSLEELKRLDMGSWFDSACRICTIPTLQEVVELLNKHSFKGLLNIEFKTNKYPYPSIEKKVLEILSKQSNSFSIVFSSFNYQTLIRLKKIEDKVQIALLFKGTGKNKMMLDQDVPIEMWHSDLKWFKNTYLSEGFKIPIRLWTINNEEDLAYCFDKKVAGIFTDFPEKALTIQKKRQPIRPKLIAIVGPTAVGKTSLSIELAKEYNGEIISGDSMQIYKKLDIGTAKVSLVEQDGIVHHLIDEVSVNSRYSVSDFQKKGRQLIYDSIARGKTPIIVGGTGLYIESILYNVSLGGTGESDLDFRARKEYEAQKSGVQHLWNELEKIDPVSAKMIHANNVRRVIRALEVHHTTGIPFSDYQEEREEKELLFDVKIIGLTTERSILYNRINQRVHKMMEQGLESEARWLYEQNIQDSQAMRGIGYKEWLPYFENEGTIEDVITEIQKNSRRYAKRQLTWFRNRTKNVSWWDLVNEPESKAKLKQEIDCFLI
;
A
#
# COMPACT_ATOMS: atom_id res chain seq x y z
N MET A 1 -7.55 -2.73 3.83
CA MET A 1 -8.47 -2.23 4.86
C MET A 1 -7.96 -0.89 5.34
N GLU A 2 -8.81 0.14 5.36
CA GLU A 2 -8.39 1.50 5.71
C GLU A 2 -8.01 1.65 7.18
N LYS A 3 -7.02 2.52 7.43
CA LYS A 3 -6.56 2.92 8.77
C LYS A 3 -7.63 3.80 9.45
N THR A 4 -7.87 3.60 10.75
CA THR A 4 -8.75 4.46 11.55
C THR A 4 -8.26 5.92 11.52
N LYS A 5 -9.10 6.85 11.05
CA LYS A 5 -8.73 8.28 10.98
C LYS A 5 -8.76 8.95 12.35
N ILE A 6 -7.75 9.75 12.67
CA ILE A 6 -7.72 10.60 13.87
C ILE A 6 -8.22 12.00 13.52
N ILE A 7 -9.35 12.40 14.12
CA ILE A 7 -10.01 13.67 13.88
C ILE A 7 -9.87 14.55 15.12
N ALA A 8 -9.29 15.73 14.95
CA ALA A 8 -9.11 16.72 16.00
C ALA A 8 -10.47 17.35 16.35
N HIS A 9 -10.99 17.05 17.53
CA HIS A 9 -12.30 17.51 18.01
C HIS A 9 -12.26 18.98 18.41
N ARG A 10 -13.02 19.83 17.69
CA ARG A 10 -12.99 21.31 17.82
C ARG A 10 -11.59 21.87 17.67
N GLY A 11 -10.81 21.27 16.77
CA GLY A 11 -9.35 21.42 16.71
C GLY A 11 -8.65 20.53 17.75
N SER A 12 -7.51 20.98 18.28
CA SER A 12 -6.77 20.25 19.31
C SER A 12 -7.19 20.66 20.73
N LYS A 13 -8.49 20.56 21.06
CA LYS A 13 -9.07 21.23 22.24
C LYS A 13 -8.53 20.79 23.60
N GLY A 14 -7.86 19.64 23.67
CA GLY A 14 -7.17 19.18 24.88
C GLY A 14 -5.90 19.96 25.18
N THR A 15 -5.39 20.74 24.20
CA THR A 15 -4.12 21.49 24.30
C THR A 15 -4.27 22.97 23.94
N HIS A 16 -5.36 23.36 23.28
CA HIS A 16 -5.62 24.73 22.83
C HIS A 16 -7.10 25.10 23.07
N PRO A 17 -7.45 26.40 23.16
CA PRO A 17 -8.84 26.84 23.29
C PRO A 17 -9.71 26.33 22.15
N GLU A 18 -10.75 25.56 22.47
CA GLU A 18 -11.59 24.88 21.49
C GLU A 18 -12.22 25.82 20.46
N ASN A 19 -12.40 25.35 19.22
CA ASN A 19 -13.05 26.10 18.13
C ASN A 19 -12.41 27.46 17.83
N THR A 20 -11.09 27.61 18.06
CA THR A 20 -10.30 28.79 17.70
C THR A 20 -9.34 28.50 16.54
N LEU A 21 -8.85 29.53 15.85
CA LEU A 21 -7.87 29.36 14.77
C LEU A 21 -6.59 28.66 15.26
N ILE A 22 -6.11 28.98 16.48
CA ILE A 22 -4.91 28.34 17.03
C ILE A 22 -5.11 26.83 17.31
N ALA A 23 -6.30 26.41 17.72
CA ALA A 23 -6.60 24.99 17.90
C ALA A 23 -6.65 24.23 16.57
N PHE A 24 -7.06 24.90 15.48
CA PHE A 24 -7.04 24.34 14.14
C PHE A 24 -5.63 24.32 13.54
N GLU A 25 -4.83 25.37 13.75
CA GLU A 25 -3.40 25.38 13.40
C GLU A 25 -2.65 24.24 14.08
N GLU A 26 -2.94 23.99 15.36
CA GLU A 26 -2.35 22.86 16.07
C GLU A 26 -2.76 21.52 15.45
N ALA A 27 -4.04 21.36 15.12
CA ALA A 27 -4.53 20.13 14.48
C ALA A 27 -3.83 19.85 13.14
N ILE A 28 -3.49 20.90 12.38
CA ILE A 28 -2.68 20.83 11.16
C ILE A 28 -1.23 20.47 11.50
N ARG A 29 -0.62 21.14 12.48
CA ARG A 29 0.78 20.91 12.91
C ARG A 29 1.03 19.46 13.29
N VAL A 30 0.12 18.86 14.08
CA VAL A 30 0.26 17.47 14.54
C VAL A 30 -0.04 16.45 13.44
N GLY A 31 -0.56 16.89 12.30
CA GLY A 31 -0.88 16.02 11.16
C GLY A 31 -2.14 15.18 11.37
N SER A 32 -3.20 15.77 11.95
CA SER A 32 -4.48 15.08 12.12
C SER A 32 -5.08 14.68 10.76
N ASP A 33 -5.69 13.50 10.66
CA ASP A 33 -6.35 13.03 9.44
C ASP A 33 -7.63 13.84 9.13
N GLY A 34 -8.19 14.49 10.15
CA GLY A 34 -9.31 15.41 10.01
C GLY A 34 -9.39 16.42 11.15
N ILE A 35 -10.25 17.42 10.97
CA ILE A 35 -10.61 18.46 11.93
C ILE A 35 -12.13 18.50 12.01
N GLU A 36 -12.64 18.64 13.22
CA GLU A 36 -14.05 18.84 13.48
C GLU A 36 -14.29 20.22 14.08
N LEU A 37 -15.41 20.85 13.73
CA LEU A 37 -15.86 22.12 14.26
C LEU A 37 -17.39 22.23 14.30
N ASP A 38 -17.87 23.18 15.10
CA ASP A 38 -19.30 23.44 15.31
C ASP A 38 -19.70 24.80 14.76
N VAL A 39 -20.88 24.92 14.13
CA VAL A 39 -21.36 26.19 13.56
C VAL A 39 -22.67 26.68 14.15
N HIS A 40 -22.70 28.00 14.42
CA HIS A 40 -23.88 28.78 14.81
C HIS A 40 -24.05 29.99 13.89
N LEU A 41 -25.22 30.66 14.02
CA LEU A 41 -25.50 31.91 13.35
C LEU A 41 -25.60 33.07 14.35
N THR A 42 -24.94 34.18 14.02
CA THR A 42 -25.04 35.46 14.74
C THR A 42 -26.33 36.21 14.39
N LYS A 43 -26.64 37.28 15.15
CA LYS A 43 -27.78 38.17 14.91
C LYS A 43 -27.75 38.81 13.51
N ASP A 44 -26.57 39.20 13.05
CA ASP A 44 -26.31 39.74 11.71
C ASP A 44 -26.05 38.65 10.65
N SER A 45 -26.46 37.41 10.95
CA SER A 45 -26.50 36.29 10.02
C SER A 45 -25.15 35.85 9.45
N LYS A 46 -24.09 35.95 10.25
CA LYS A 46 -22.74 35.42 9.99
C LYS A 46 -22.59 34.03 10.60
N VAL A 47 -21.86 33.14 9.92
CA VAL A 47 -21.60 31.77 10.40
C VAL A 47 -20.33 31.81 11.25
N VAL A 48 -20.49 31.55 12.55
CA VAL A 48 -19.40 31.53 13.55
C VAL A 48 -19.15 30.13 14.07
N VAL A 49 -17.92 29.90 14.51
CA VAL A 49 -17.43 28.59 14.95
C VAL A 49 -17.36 28.57 16.47
N ILE A 50 -18.27 27.83 17.10
CA ILE A 50 -18.40 27.69 18.55
C ILE A 50 -19.31 26.50 18.86
N HIS A 51 -19.04 25.79 19.96
CA HIS A 51 -19.84 24.62 20.31
C HIS A 51 -21.14 24.94 21.05
N ASP A 52 -21.06 25.85 22.02
CA ASP A 52 -22.17 26.15 22.92
C ASP A 52 -23.10 27.19 22.29
N GLU A 53 -24.38 27.15 22.64
CA GLU A 53 -25.35 28.18 22.23
C GLU A 53 -25.06 29.55 22.89
N THR A 54 -24.25 29.54 23.95
CA THR A 54 -23.82 30.72 24.72
C THR A 54 -22.32 30.85 24.70
N VAL A 55 -21.82 32.07 24.83
CA VAL A 55 -20.36 32.34 24.97
C VAL A 55 -19.82 32.08 26.39
N ASN A 56 -20.71 31.85 27.36
CA ASN A 56 -20.43 31.88 28.81
C ASN A 56 -19.25 31.02 29.28
N ARG A 57 -19.06 29.83 28.68
CA ARG A 57 -18.04 28.86 29.13
C ARG A 57 -16.70 29.08 28.47
N THR A 58 -16.72 29.57 27.23
CA THR A 58 -15.55 29.58 26.34
C THR A 58 -15.09 30.99 26.00
N SER A 59 -15.51 31.99 26.77
CA SER A 59 -15.01 33.36 26.67
C SER A 59 -15.17 34.13 27.97
N ASP A 60 -14.75 35.39 27.97
CA ASP A 60 -14.94 36.37 29.03
C ASP A 60 -16.32 37.07 28.99
N GLY A 61 -17.17 36.72 28.02
CA GLY A 61 -18.51 37.28 27.83
C GLY A 61 -19.64 36.45 28.43
N LYS A 62 -20.86 36.98 28.39
CA LYS A 62 -22.10 36.24 28.73
C LYS A 62 -23.23 36.55 27.76
N GLY A 63 -23.98 35.53 27.36
CA GLY A 63 -25.17 35.66 26.49
C GLY A 63 -25.24 34.59 25.41
N LEU A 64 -26.34 34.59 24.65
CA LEU A 64 -26.54 33.68 23.53
C LEU A 64 -25.82 34.19 22.28
N VAL A 65 -25.14 33.28 21.56
CA VAL A 65 -24.41 33.60 20.32
C VAL A 65 -25.30 34.30 19.30
N ARG A 66 -26.57 33.87 19.18
CA ARG A 66 -27.55 34.41 18.23
C ARG A 66 -28.00 35.85 18.54
N ASP A 67 -27.74 36.34 19.75
CA ASP A 67 -28.15 37.68 20.18
C ASP A 67 -27.05 38.72 19.92
N PHE A 68 -25.83 38.27 19.62
CA PHE A 68 -24.70 39.12 19.26
C PHE A 68 -24.52 39.25 17.74
N SER A 69 -24.05 40.41 17.30
CA SER A 69 -23.41 40.59 16.00
C SER A 69 -22.01 39.98 15.96
N LEU A 70 -21.48 39.72 14.77
CA LEU A 70 -20.10 39.25 14.62
C LEU A 70 -19.09 40.22 15.26
N GLU A 71 -19.26 41.53 15.08
CA GLU A 71 -18.35 42.52 15.67
C GLU A 71 -18.34 42.47 17.21
N GLU A 72 -19.50 42.27 17.84
CA GLU A 72 -19.57 42.14 19.30
C GLU A 72 -18.89 40.85 19.77
N LEU A 73 -19.10 39.72 19.08
CA LEU A 73 -18.44 38.46 19.43
C LEU A 73 -16.92 38.53 19.23
N LYS A 74 -16.43 39.23 18.19
CA LYS A 74 -15.00 39.41 17.92
C LYS A 74 -14.27 40.19 19.01
N ARG A 75 -14.98 40.91 19.89
CA ARG A 75 -14.41 41.62 21.04
C ARG A 75 -14.19 40.72 22.26
N LEU A 76 -14.78 39.53 22.29
CA LEU A 76 -14.63 38.57 23.38
C LEU A 76 -13.32 37.79 23.24
N ASP A 77 -12.68 37.50 24.37
CA ASP A 77 -11.51 36.63 24.42
C ASP A 77 -11.91 35.17 24.62
N MET A 78 -11.86 34.41 23.53
CA MET A 78 -12.17 32.99 23.45
C MET A 78 -11.10 32.07 24.07
N GLY A 79 -9.94 32.62 24.48
CA GLY A 79 -8.84 31.88 25.10
C GLY A 79 -8.77 32.04 26.62
N SER A 80 -9.46 33.04 27.16
CA SER A 80 -9.41 33.46 28.57
C SER A 80 -9.73 32.35 29.59
N TRP A 81 -10.55 31.37 29.22
CA TRP A 81 -10.96 30.25 30.07
C TRP A 81 -9.98 29.07 30.06
N PHE A 82 -9.05 29.02 29.10
CA PHE A 82 -8.19 27.87 28.87
C PHE A 82 -6.84 28.02 29.57
N ASP A 83 -6.07 29.04 29.20
CA ASP A 83 -4.78 29.38 29.82
C ASP A 83 -4.59 30.90 29.76
N SER A 84 -4.09 31.48 30.85
CA SER A 84 -3.65 32.88 30.93
C SER A 84 -2.64 33.30 29.85
N ALA A 85 -1.88 32.34 29.29
CA ALA A 85 -0.94 32.58 28.19
C ALA A 85 -1.61 32.61 26.80
N CYS A 86 -2.82 32.07 26.65
CA CYS A 86 -3.57 32.04 25.39
C CYS A 86 -4.53 33.23 25.24
N ARG A 87 -4.23 34.36 25.88
CA ARG A 87 -5.05 35.58 25.79
C ARG A 87 -5.05 36.14 24.37
N ILE A 88 -6.15 36.78 23.99
CA ILE A 88 -6.37 37.42 22.68
C ILE A 88 -6.73 36.40 21.57
N CYS A 89 -7.55 35.40 21.87
CA CYS A 89 -8.18 34.59 20.83
C CYS A 89 -9.57 35.16 20.52
N THR A 90 -9.91 35.38 19.24
CA THR A 90 -11.26 35.82 18.87
C THR A 90 -12.07 34.66 18.32
N ILE A 91 -13.40 34.76 18.35
CA ILE A 91 -14.26 33.75 17.73
C ILE A 91 -13.98 33.68 16.22
N PRO A 92 -13.74 32.50 15.63
CA PRO A 92 -13.61 32.39 14.19
C PRO A 92 -14.97 32.42 13.50
N THR A 93 -15.00 32.94 12.29
CA THR A 93 -16.02 32.64 11.30
C THR A 93 -15.65 31.37 10.55
N LEU A 94 -16.63 30.68 9.97
CA LEU A 94 -16.34 29.51 9.13
C LEU A 94 -15.43 29.88 7.95
N GLN A 95 -15.61 31.09 7.40
CA GLN A 95 -14.79 31.63 6.31
C GLN A 95 -13.31 31.70 6.70
N GLU A 96 -12.99 32.25 7.87
CA GLU A 96 -11.61 32.34 8.36
C GLU A 96 -10.97 30.96 8.59
N VAL A 97 -11.75 29.98 9.08
CA VAL A 97 -11.24 28.61 9.25
C VAL A 97 -10.92 27.98 7.89
N VAL A 98 -11.81 28.10 6.90
CA VAL A 98 -11.59 27.56 5.54
C VAL A 98 -10.35 28.19 4.89
N GLU A 99 -10.18 29.51 5.04
CA GLU A 99 -8.99 30.23 4.56
C GLU A 99 -7.71 29.74 5.23
N LEU A 100 -7.74 29.51 6.54
CA LEU A 100 -6.62 28.92 7.27
C LEU A 100 -6.25 27.54 6.71
N LEU A 101 -7.24 26.64 6.56
CA LEU A 101 -6.98 25.29 6.05
C LEU A 101 -6.40 25.31 4.64
N ASN A 102 -6.90 26.18 3.77
CA ASN A 102 -6.40 26.35 2.40
C ASN A 102 -4.99 26.95 2.37
N LYS A 103 -4.72 27.96 3.21
CA LYS A 103 -3.37 28.56 3.38
C LYS A 103 -2.33 27.49 3.74
N HIS A 104 -2.71 26.53 4.58
CA HIS A 104 -1.84 25.43 4.99
C HIS A 104 -1.92 24.20 4.06
N SER A 105 -2.64 24.28 2.94
CA SER A 105 -2.83 23.16 2.00
C SER A 105 -3.28 21.86 2.69
N PHE A 106 -4.17 21.98 3.68
CA PHE A 106 -4.68 20.85 4.44
C PHE A 106 -5.47 19.89 3.54
N LYS A 107 -5.10 18.60 3.53
CA LYS A 107 -5.71 17.58 2.63
C LYS A 107 -6.64 16.59 3.35
N GLY A 108 -6.93 16.84 4.62
CA GLY A 108 -7.68 15.89 5.45
C GLY A 108 -9.19 15.99 5.25
N LEU A 109 -9.90 15.60 6.30
CA LEU A 109 -11.34 15.76 6.43
C LEU A 109 -11.67 17.01 7.27
N LEU A 110 -12.62 17.84 6.82
CA LEU A 110 -13.29 18.83 7.65
C LEU A 110 -14.71 18.35 7.97
N ASN A 111 -14.99 18.09 9.25
CA ASN A 111 -16.34 17.79 9.73
C ASN A 111 -16.98 19.07 10.29
N ILE A 112 -18.15 19.44 9.77
CA ILE A 112 -18.89 20.63 10.19
C ILE A 112 -20.18 20.18 10.89
N GLU A 113 -20.28 20.40 12.21
CA GLU A 113 -21.48 20.12 12.98
C GLU A 113 -22.45 21.33 13.01
N PHE A 114 -23.69 21.13 12.57
CA PHE A 114 -24.75 22.12 12.72
C PHE A 114 -25.42 22.04 14.10
N LYS A 115 -25.29 23.11 14.89
CA LYS A 115 -25.90 23.25 16.23
C LYS A 115 -27.32 23.82 16.19
N THR A 116 -28.20 23.13 15.47
CA THR A 116 -29.61 23.54 15.27
C THR A 116 -30.61 22.74 16.12
N ASN A 117 -30.14 22.02 17.13
CA ASN A 117 -30.96 21.14 17.99
C ASN A 117 -31.68 21.92 19.10
N LYS A 118 -31.10 22.99 19.65
CA LYS A 118 -31.76 23.84 20.66
C LYS A 118 -32.46 25.06 20.06
N TYR A 119 -31.83 25.71 19.09
CA TYR A 119 -32.39 26.87 18.40
C TYR A 119 -32.38 26.64 16.88
N PRO A 120 -33.48 26.94 16.18
CA PRO A 120 -33.48 26.89 14.72
C PRO A 120 -32.72 28.11 14.17
N TYR A 121 -31.90 27.88 13.16
CA TYR A 121 -31.27 28.93 12.37
C TYR A 121 -31.79 28.84 10.94
N PRO A 122 -32.77 29.68 10.56
CA PRO A 122 -33.29 29.67 9.19
C PRO A 122 -32.16 29.85 8.17
N SER A 123 -32.09 28.92 7.21
CA SER A 123 -31.14 28.97 6.08
C SER A 123 -29.66 28.87 6.44
N ILE A 124 -29.29 28.37 7.63
CA ILE A 124 -27.89 28.16 7.99
C ILE A 124 -27.19 27.21 7.03
N GLU A 125 -27.90 26.18 6.54
CA GLU A 125 -27.40 25.20 5.58
C GLU A 125 -26.95 25.89 4.29
N LYS A 126 -27.79 26.79 3.75
CA LYS A 126 -27.49 27.57 2.54
C LYS A 126 -26.28 28.48 2.75
N LYS A 127 -26.21 29.17 3.89
CA LYS A 127 -25.08 30.07 4.22
C LYS A 127 -23.75 29.34 4.33
N VAL A 128 -23.75 28.15 4.95
CA VAL A 128 -22.56 27.30 5.03
C VAL A 128 -22.13 26.84 3.64
N LEU A 129 -23.05 26.35 2.81
CA LEU A 129 -22.74 25.93 1.43
C LEU A 129 -22.21 27.09 0.58
N GLU A 130 -22.77 28.30 0.72
CA GLU A 130 -22.29 29.50 0.02
C GLU A 130 -20.87 29.92 0.43
N ILE A 131 -20.46 29.68 1.67
CA ILE A 131 -19.08 29.92 2.12
C ILE A 131 -18.14 28.90 1.46
N LEU A 132 -18.54 27.63 1.46
CA LEU A 132 -17.69 26.52 0.99
C LEU A 132 -17.55 26.47 -0.54
N SER A 133 -18.56 26.92 -1.29
CA SER A 133 -18.54 26.92 -2.76
C SER A 133 -17.68 28.02 -3.39
N LYS A 134 -17.33 29.06 -2.61
CA LYS A 134 -16.51 30.19 -3.08
C LYS A 134 -15.03 29.86 -3.20
N GLN A 135 -14.58 28.71 -2.69
CA GLN A 135 -13.17 28.33 -2.67
C GLN A 135 -12.98 26.92 -3.21
N SER A 136 -11.87 26.74 -3.93
CA SER A 136 -11.40 25.39 -4.28
C SER A 136 -10.68 24.82 -3.05
N ASN A 137 -11.32 23.87 -2.38
CA ASN A 137 -10.80 23.29 -1.14
C ASN A 137 -9.96 22.05 -1.46
N SER A 138 -8.81 21.92 -0.79
CA SER A 138 -7.92 20.76 -0.93
C SER A 138 -8.28 19.59 0.01
N PHE A 139 -9.29 19.78 0.86
CA PHE A 139 -9.81 18.82 1.84
C PHE A 139 -11.23 18.36 1.51
N SER A 140 -11.59 17.20 2.06
CA SER A 140 -12.96 16.66 1.98
C SER A 140 -13.85 17.26 3.06
N ILE A 141 -15.17 17.34 2.82
CA ILE A 141 -16.13 17.94 3.77
C ILE A 141 -17.22 16.93 4.10
N VAL A 142 -17.50 16.77 5.39
CA VAL A 142 -18.64 16.01 5.91
C VAL A 142 -19.46 16.93 6.80
N PHE A 143 -20.78 16.91 6.62
CA PHE A 143 -21.70 17.66 7.45
C PHE A 143 -22.37 16.74 8.45
N SER A 144 -22.58 17.25 9.66
CA SER A 144 -23.07 16.40 10.74
C SER A 144 -24.00 17.17 11.66
N SER A 145 -24.95 16.49 12.31
CA SER A 145 -25.85 17.14 13.27
C SER A 145 -26.60 16.12 14.13
N PHE A 146 -26.93 16.51 15.37
CA PHE A 146 -27.95 15.84 16.18
C PHE A 146 -29.39 16.14 15.71
N ASN A 147 -29.59 17.20 14.91
CA ASN A 147 -30.87 17.53 14.32
C ASN A 147 -30.99 16.92 12.91
N TYR A 148 -31.65 15.78 12.82
CA TYR A 148 -31.83 15.05 11.55
C TYR A 148 -32.49 15.90 10.45
N GLN A 149 -33.40 16.82 10.81
CA GLN A 149 -34.12 17.64 9.84
C GLN A 149 -33.19 18.62 9.11
N THR A 150 -32.10 19.04 9.76
CA THR A 150 -31.06 19.87 9.15
C THR A 150 -30.32 19.12 8.05
N LEU A 151 -29.98 17.85 8.29
CA LEU A 151 -29.30 17.01 7.29
C LEU A 151 -30.20 16.74 6.08
N ILE A 152 -31.51 16.52 6.30
CA ILE A 152 -32.48 16.37 5.22
C ILE A 152 -32.58 17.66 4.39
N ARG A 153 -32.67 18.83 5.04
CA ARG A 153 -32.70 20.11 4.31
C ARG A 153 -31.41 20.34 3.52
N LEU A 154 -30.26 19.98 4.08
CA LEU A 154 -28.98 20.09 3.40
C LEU A 154 -28.92 19.24 2.12
N LYS A 155 -29.31 17.96 2.18
CA LYS A 155 -29.40 17.06 1.02
C LYS A 155 -30.39 17.53 -0.04
N LYS A 156 -31.48 18.19 0.36
CA LYS A 156 -32.43 18.82 -0.58
C LYS A 156 -31.83 20.02 -1.30
N ILE A 157 -30.89 20.73 -0.70
CA ILE A 157 -30.19 21.86 -1.33
C ILE A 157 -29.06 21.38 -2.24
N GLU A 158 -28.27 20.41 -1.78
CA GLU A 158 -27.17 19.80 -2.52
C GLU A 158 -27.10 18.29 -2.22
N ASP A 159 -27.52 17.46 -3.18
CA ASP A 159 -27.61 16.00 -3.03
C ASP A 159 -26.24 15.35 -2.79
N LYS A 160 -25.18 15.91 -3.40
CA LYS A 160 -23.85 15.28 -3.40
C LYS A 160 -23.05 15.47 -2.12
N VAL A 161 -23.54 16.26 -1.15
CA VAL A 161 -22.81 16.41 0.12
C VAL A 161 -22.74 15.10 0.89
N GLN A 162 -21.67 14.88 1.63
CA GLN A 162 -21.58 13.76 2.56
C GLN A 162 -22.17 14.17 3.91
N ILE A 163 -23.07 13.35 4.46
CA ILE A 163 -23.68 13.59 5.76
C ILE A 163 -23.38 12.47 6.77
N ALA A 164 -23.25 12.87 8.03
CA ALA A 164 -23.09 11.97 9.15
C ALA A 164 -24.14 12.25 10.23
N LEU A 165 -24.86 11.21 10.65
CA LEU A 165 -25.84 11.33 11.73
C LEU A 165 -25.15 11.24 13.09
N LEU A 166 -25.33 12.26 13.93
CA LEU A 166 -24.89 12.24 15.33
C LEU A 166 -26.00 11.72 16.24
N PHE A 167 -25.65 10.85 17.18
CA PHE A 167 -26.57 10.36 18.19
C PHE A 167 -25.86 9.80 19.42
N LYS A 168 -26.61 9.72 20.54
CA LYS A 168 -26.19 9.11 21.80
C LYS A 168 -27.21 8.05 22.24
N GLY A 169 -26.78 6.92 22.79
CA GLY A 169 -27.70 5.90 23.33
C GLY A 169 -28.43 5.09 22.24
N THR A 170 -29.73 4.78 22.39
CA THR A 170 -30.44 3.82 21.51
C THR A 170 -30.68 4.34 20.09
N GLY A 171 -29.70 4.13 19.19
CA GLY A 171 -29.78 4.42 17.76
C GLY A 171 -30.37 3.29 16.88
N LYS A 172 -31.12 2.34 17.48
CA LYS A 172 -31.44 1.02 16.91
C LYS A 172 -32.14 1.00 15.53
N ASN A 173 -32.60 2.13 14.96
CA ASN A 173 -33.45 2.13 13.74
C ASN A 173 -33.07 3.17 12.65
N LYS A 174 -31.80 3.58 12.46
CA LYS A 174 -31.49 4.71 11.54
C LYS A 174 -30.38 4.44 10.52
N MET A 175 -30.59 3.49 9.60
CA MET A 175 -29.78 3.40 8.36
C MET A 175 -30.15 4.48 7.33
N MET A 176 -31.32 5.10 7.46
CA MET A 176 -31.79 6.22 6.65
C MET A 176 -32.43 7.26 7.56
N LEU A 177 -32.40 8.54 7.17
CA LEU A 177 -33.12 9.60 7.91
C LEU A 177 -34.62 9.60 7.59
N ASP A 178 -34.96 9.20 6.37
CA ASP A 178 -36.29 8.96 5.78
C ASP A 178 -36.14 8.00 4.58
N GLN A 179 -37.21 7.59 3.88
CA GLN A 179 -37.13 6.60 2.78
C GLN A 179 -36.11 6.97 1.68
N ASP A 180 -35.87 8.27 1.44
CA ASP A 180 -35.08 8.76 0.30
C ASP A 180 -33.73 9.40 0.66
N VAL A 181 -33.37 9.50 1.95
CA VAL A 181 -32.13 10.19 2.37
C VAL A 181 -31.17 9.20 3.03
N PRO A 182 -30.21 8.64 2.26
CA PRO A 182 -29.19 7.76 2.80
C PRO A 182 -28.22 8.55 3.69
N ILE A 183 -27.69 7.86 4.69
CA ILE A 183 -26.63 8.38 5.56
C ILE A 183 -25.33 7.68 5.16
N GLU A 184 -24.28 8.44 4.88
CA GLU A 184 -22.98 7.86 4.53
C GLU A 184 -22.19 7.39 5.76
N MET A 185 -22.47 7.96 6.94
CA MET A 185 -21.68 7.71 8.15
C MET A 185 -22.44 7.93 9.47
N TRP A 186 -22.03 7.21 10.51
CA TRP A 186 -22.55 7.40 11.86
C TRP A 186 -21.49 7.97 12.80
N HIS A 187 -21.88 9.00 13.55
CA HIS A 187 -21.09 9.59 14.61
C HIS A 187 -21.74 9.28 15.96
N SER A 188 -21.19 8.34 16.70
CA SER A 188 -21.81 7.87 17.96
C SER A 188 -20.85 7.89 19.14
N ASP A 189 -21.42 7.80 20.34
CA ASP A 189 -20.66 7.60 21.56
C ASP A 189 -20.13 6.15 21.68
N LEU A 190 -19.01 5.99 22.39
CA LEU A 190 -18.37 4.68 22.54
C LEU A 190 -19.25 3.66 23.28
N LYS A 191 -20.10 4.09 24.22
CA LYS A 191 -20.94 3.19 25.01
C LYS A 191 -21.97 2.51 24.12
N TRP A 192 -22.62 3.26 23.21
CA TRP A 192 -23.51 2.67 22.22
C TRP A 192 -22.77 1.69 21.30
N PHE A 193 -21.58 2.08 20.81
CA PHE A 193 -20.79 1.24 19.91
C PHE A 193 -20.41 -0.09 20.56
N LYS A 194 -19.90 -0.08 21.81
CA LYS A 194 -19.55 -1.29 22.57
C LYS A 194 -20.76 -2.22 22.73
N ASN A 195 -21.96 -1.67 22.99
CA ASN A 195 -23.17 -2.47 23.18
C ASN A 195 -23.73 -3.07 21.88
N THR A 196 -23.50 -2.44 20.73
CA THR A 196 -24.14 -2.81 19.45
C THR A 196 -23.18 -3.59 18.53
N TYR A 197 -21.89 -3.28 18.56
CA TYR A 197 -20.87 -3.98 17.78
C TYR A 197 -20.78 -5.47 18.13
N LEU A 198 -21.02 -5.82 19.39
CA LEU A 198 -20.99 -7.21 19.84
C LEU A 198 -22.12 -8.06 19.26
N SER A 199 -23.20 -7.44 18.79
CA SER A 199 -24.35 -8.14 18.23
C SER A 199 -24.39 -8.15 16.71
N GLU A 200 -23.85 -7.13 16.03
CA GLU A 200 -24.03 -6.93 14.59
C GLU A 200 -22.78 -6.32 13.94
N GLY A 201 -22.39 -6.84 12.77
CA GLY A 201 -21.38 -6.21 11.92
C GLY A 201 -21.98 -5.04 11.14
N PHE A 202 -21.31 -3.89 11.12
CA PHE A 202 -21.83 -2.67 10.47
C PHE A 202 -21.39 -2.53 9.02
N LYS A 203 -22.33 -2.14 8.14
CA LYS A 203 -22.07 -1.79 6.74
C LYS A 203 -21.77 -0.30 6.53
N ILE A 204 -22.15 0.55 7.47
CA ILE A 204 -21.93 2.00 7.43
C ILE A 204 -20.67 2.34 8.24
N PRO A 205 -19.75 3.17 7.72
CA PRO A 205 -18.61 3.68 8.47
C PRO A 205 -19.02 4.37 9.78
N ILE A 206 -18.40 3.96 10.90
CA ILE A 206 -18.66 4.53 12.22
C ILE A 206 -17.45 5.35 12.68
N ARG A 207 -17.70 6.59 13.10
CA ARG A 207 -16.72 7.42 13.79
C ARG A 207 -17.19 7.71 15.22
N LEU A 208 -16.26 7.60 16.17
CA LEU A 208 -16.61 7.65 17.58
C LEU A 208 -16.15 8.94 18.24
N TRP A 209 -17.03 9.54 19.05
CA TRP A 209 -16.74 10.73 19.85
C TRP A 209 -17.05 10.49 21.33
N THR A 210 -16.38 11.12 22.30
CA THR A 210 -15.04 11.70 22.23
C THR A 210 -14.08 10.72 22.92
N ILE A 211 -13.02 10.29 22.23
CA ILE A 211 -12.13 9.23 22.72
C ILE A 211 -10.78 9.84 23.11
N ASN A 212 -10.46 9.86 24.41
CA ASN A 212 -9.27 10.56 24.93
C ASN A 212 -8.29 9.66 25.68
N ASN A 213 -8.79 8.60 26.35
CA ASN A 213 -7.95 7.71 27.13
C ASN A 213 -7.35 6.60 26.24
N GLU A 214 -6.23 6.02 26.68
CA GLU A 214 -5.45 5.09 25.87
C GLU A 214 -6.16 3.76 25.65
N GLU A 215 -6.89 3.28 26.65
CA GLU A 215 -7.63 2.01 26.58
C GLU A 215 -8.72 2.07 25.51
N ASP A 216 -9.50 3.14 25.49
CA ASP A 216 -10.56 3.33 24.50
C ASP A 216 -9.99 3.61 23.10
N LEU A 217 -8.88 4.35 22.99
CA LEU A 217 -8.17 4.52 21.71
C LEU A 217 -7.71 3.16 21.16
N ALA A 218 -7.04 2.36 22.00
CA ALA A 218 -6.60 1.01 21.67
C ALA A 218 -7.77 0.13 21.21
N TYR A 219 -8.87 0.13 21.98
CA TYR A 219 -10.09 -0.61 21.64
C TYR A 219 -10.62 -0.19 20.26
N CYS A 220 -10.70 1.11 19.98
CA CYS A 220 -11.18 1.61 18.69
C CYS A 220 -10.27 1.20 17.52
N PHE A 221 -8.94 1.21 17.71
CA PHE A 221 -7.98 0.74 16.71
C PHE A 221 -8.13 -0.76 16.43
N ASP A 222 -8.31 -1.58 17.46
CA ASP A 222 -8.50 -3.03 17.31
C ASP A 222 -9.81 -3.35 16.58
N LYS A 223 -10.85 -2.56 16.83
CA LYS A 223 -12.13 -2.66 16.12
C LYS A 223 -12.12 -2.02 14.72
N LYS A 224 -11.04 -1.36 14.34
CA LYS A 224 -10.85 -0.70 13.04
C LYS A 224 -12.02 0.22 12.67
N VAL A 225 -12.47 1.04 13.63
CA VAL A 225 -13.52 2.05 13.36
C VAL A 225 -13.04 3.03 12.29
N ALA A 226 -13.97 3.64 11.54
CA ALA A 226 -13.62 4.51 10.43
C ALA A 226 -12.91 5.80 10.87
N GLY A 227 -13.19 6.26 12.10
CA GLY A 227 -12.51 7.41 12.67
C GLY A 227 -12.81 7.62 14.15
N ILE A 228 -12.02 8.49 14.76
CA ILE A 228 -12.12 8.85 16.18
C ILE A 228 -12.01 10.36 16.28
N PHE A 229 -12.99 10.99 16.95
CA PHE A 229 -12.90 12.37 17.40
C PHE A 229 -12.24 12.38 18.78
N THR A 230 -11.12 13.10 18.91
CA THR A 230 -10.33 13.16 20.14
C THR A 230 -9.94 14.60 20.44
N ASP A 231 -9.89 14.93 21.73
CA ASP A 231 -9.38 16.22 22.20
C ASP A 231 -7.86 16.29 22.11
N PHE A 232 -7.18 15.14 22.02
CA PHE A 232 -5.72 15.00 22.04
C PHE A 232 -5.19 14.27 20.78
N PRO A 233 -5.28 14.88 19.58
CA PRO A 233 -4.91 14.23 18.32
C PRO A 233 -3.46 13.75 18.28
N GLU A 234 -2.49 14.51 18.81
CA GLU A 234 -1.08 14.11 18.84
C GLU A 234 -0.85 12.84 19.67
N LYS A 235 -1.52 12.74 20.83
CA LYS A 235 -1.51 11.54 21.68
C LYS A 235 -2.09 10.34 20.94
N ALA A 236 -3.25 10.51 20.30
CA ALA A 236 -3.91 9.45 19.56
C ALA A 236 -3.06 8.95 18.37
N LEU A 237 -2.46 9.87 17.62
CA LEU A 237 -1.51 9.55 16.53
C LEU A 237 -0.29 8.79 17.05
N THR A 238 0.25 9.18 18.21
CA THR A 238 1.39 8.50 18.84
C THR A 238 1.05 7.07 19.23
N ILE A 239 -0.09 6.85 19.88
CA ILE A 239 -0.56 5.51 20.27
C ILE A 239 -0.82 4.66 19.03
N GLN A 240 -1.45 5.23 18.00
CA GLN A 240 -1.71 4.54 16.75
C GLN A 240 -0.41 4.11 16.06
N LYS A 241 0.62 4.97 16.01
CA LYS A 241 1.94 4.64 15.47
C LYS A 241 2.59 3.49 16.25
N LYS A 242 2.57 3.53 17.59
CA LYS A 242 3.11 2.45 18.44
C LYS A 242 2.42 1.10 18.26
N ARG A 243 1.16 1.10 17.80
CA ARG A 243 0.36 -0.11 17.56
C ARG A 243 0.43 -0.62 16.13
N GLN A 244 1.07 0.11 15.20
CA GLN A 244 1.36 -0.48 13.90
C GLN A 244 2.33 -1.65 14.10
N PRO A 245 2.10 -2.81 13.46
CA PRO A 245 3.06 -3.90 13.56
C PRO A 245 4.42 -3.39 13.06
N ILE A 246 5.45 -3.52 13.89
CA ILE A 246 6.83 -3.23 13.48
C ILE A 246 7.13 -4.22 12.36
N ARG A 247 7.12 -3.71 11.12
CA ARG A 247 7.47 -4.52 9.97
C ARG A 247 8.97 -4.77 10.04
N PRO A 248 9.43 -6.02 9.93
CA PRO A 248 10.86 -6.27 9.95
C PRO A 248 11.57 -5.53 8.81
N LYS A 249 12.74 -4.97 9.13
CA LYS A 249 13.59 -4.30 8.14
C LYS A 249 14.31 -5.33 7.27
N LEU A 250 14.36 -5.09 5.97
CA LEU A 250 15.15 -5.90 5.04
C LEU A 250 15.70 -5.06 3.89
N ILE A 251 16.76 -5.56 3.26
CA ILE A 251 17.38 -4.95 2.08
C ILE A 251 17.02 -5.80 0.85
N ALA A 252 16.60 -5.15 -0.24
CA ALA A 252 16.34 -5.82 -1.51
C ALA A 252 17.21 -5.22 -2.62
N ILE A 253 18.11 -6.03 -3.19
CA ILE A 253 19.00 -5.64 -4.29
C ILE A 253 18.45 -6.23 -5.60
N VAL A 254 17.93 -5.36 -6.45
CA VAL A 254 17.28 -5.70 -7.72
C VAL A 254 18.04 -5.13 -8.91
N GLY A 255 17.79 -5.64 -10.11
CA GLY A 255 18.43 -5.15 -11.33
C GLY A 255 18.73 -6.23 -12.37
N PRO A 256 19.21 -5.85 -13.56
CA PRO A 256 19.44 -6.78 -14.65
C PRO A 256 20.61 -7.72 -14.36
N THR A 257 20.67 -8.83 -15.09
CA THR A 257 21.82 -9.74 -15.08
C THR A 257 23.12 -9.00 -15.47
N ALA A 258 24.28 -9.42 -14.95
CA ALA A 258 25.61 -8.83 -15.17
C ALA A 258 25.87 -7.39 -14.63
N VAL A 259 24.94 -6.78 -13.88
CA VAL A 259 25.11 -5.42 -13.32
C VAL A 259 25.88 -5.34 -11.99
N GLY A 260 26.25 -6.49 -11.40
CA GLY A 260 27.04 -6.53 -10.15
C GLY A 260 26.26 -6.76 -8.84
N LYS A 261 25.01 -7.24 -8.92
CA LYS A 261 24.17 -7.52 -7.73
C LYS A 261 24.84 -8.40 -6.68
N THR A 262 25.42 -9.53 -7.10
CA THR A 262 26.06 -10.51 -6.19
C THR A 262 27.23 -9.90 -5.43
N SER A 263 28.08 -9.12 -6.11
CA SER A 263 29.21 -8.45 -5.47
C SER A 263 28.75 -7.46 -4.40
N LEU A 264 27.73 -6.65 -4.70
CA LEU A 264 27.15 -5.73 -3.72
C LEU A 264 26.50 -6.49 -2.56
N SER A 265 25.73 -7.55 -2.81
CA SER A 265 25.04 -8.28 -1.74
C SER A 265 25.99 -8.89 -0.74
N ILE A 266 27.12 -9.44 -1.20
CA ILE A 266 28.15 -10.01 -0.31
C ILE A 266 28.82 -8.91 0.52
N GLU A 267 29.14 -7.77 -0.09
CA GLU A 267 29.72 -6.62 0.62
C GLU A 267 28.78 -6.14 1.75
N LEU A 268 27.50 -5.94 1.43
CA LEU A 268 26.50 -5.52 2.40
C LEU A 268 26.23 -6.58 3.47
N ALA A 269 26.27 -7.87 3.13
CA ALA A 269 26.10 -8.96 4.09
C ALA A 269 27.23 -8.99 5.13
N LYS A 270 28.47 -8.72 4.73
CA LYS A 270 29.60 -8.60 5.68
C LYS A 270 29.44 -7.40 6.59
N GLU A 271 29.07 -6.26 6.02
CA GLU A 271 28.97 -4.98 6.74
C GLU A 271 27.82 -4.99 7.75
N TYR A 272 26.66 -5.54 7.37
CA TYR A 272 25.45 -5.48 8.19
C TYR A 272 25.09 -6.82 8.84
N ASN A 273 26.07 -7.72 9.01
CA ASN A 273 25.87 -9.06 9.59
C ASN A 273 24.67 -9.78 8.96
N GLY A 274 24.61 -9.78 7.63
CA GLY A 274 23.47 -10.22 6.85
C GLY A 274 23.55 -11.66 6.34
N GLU A 275 22.39 -12.18 5.97
CA GLU A 275 22.25 -13.43 5.21
C GLU A 275 21.55 -13.12 3.89
N ILE A 276 21.98 -13.81 2.82
CA ILE A 276 21.49 -13.54 1.47
C ILE A 276 20.38 -14.54 1.11
N ILE A 277 19.30 -14.05 0.53
CA ILE A 277 18.19 -14.85 0.00
C ILE A 277 18.15 -14.64 -1.52
N SER A 278 18.43 -15.67 -2.31
CA SER A 278 18.42 -15.55 -3.77
C SER A 278 16.99 -15.33 -4.29
N GLY A 279 16.83 -14.26 -5.07
CA GLY A 279 15.63 -13.85 -5.80
C GLY A 279 15.66 -14.28 -7.27
N ASP A 280 16.27 -15.43 -7.57
CA ASP A 280 16.38 -16.00 -8.91
C ASP A 280 15.63 -17.33 -9.02
N SER A 281 14.96 -17.56 -10.15
CA SER A 281 14.15 -18.77 -10.36
C SER A 281 14.97 -19.97 -10.85
N MET A 282 16.19 -19.74 -11.35
CA MET A 282 17.05 -20.78 -11.93
C MET A 282 18.15 -21.23 -10.95
N GLN A 283 18.63 -20.36 -10.07
CA GLN A 283 19.66 -20.71 -9.07
C GLN A 283 19.17 -21.71 -8.01
N ILE A 284 17.85 -21.92 -7.92
CA ILE A 284 17.20 -22.89 -7.04
C ILE A 284 17.57 -24.34 -7.39
N TYR A 285 18.02 -24.61 -8.62
CA TYR A 285 18.30 -25.95 -9.12
C TYR A 285 19.72 -26.40 -8.80
N LYS A 286 19.82 -27.64 -8.29
CA LYS A 286 21.07 -28.34 -8.03
C LYS A 286 21.88 -28.56 -9.31
N LYS A 287 23.21 -28.37 -9.21
CA LYS A 287 24.20 -28.63 -10.28
C LYS A 287 24.09 -27.72 -11.52
N LEU A 288 23.24 -26.70 -11.48
CA LEU A 288 23.12 -25.70 -12.53
C LEU A 288 23.83 -24.42 -12.06
N ASP A 289 25.15 -24.39 -12.19
CA ASP A 289 26.02 -23.41 -11.56
C ASP A 289 26.50 -22.36 -12.57
N ILE A 290 27.07 -22.81 -13.69
CA ILE A 290 27.69 -21.95 -14.70
C ILE A 290 26.62 -21.18 -15.46
N GLY A 291 25.62 -21.87 -16.03
CA GLY A 291 24.59 -21.24 -16.85
C GLY A 291 23.67 -20.30 -16.05
N THR A 292 23.54 -20.52 -14.73
CA THR A 292 22.73 -19.66 -13.85
C THR A 292 23.54 -18.55 -13.16
N ALA A 293 24.85 -18.48 -13.42
CA ALA A 293 25.79 -17.59 -12.74
C ALA A 293 25.65 -17.66 -11.22
N LYS A 294 25.59 -18.87 -10.67
CA LYS A 294 25.53 -19.11 -9.23
C LYS A 294 26.83 -18.64 -8.58
N VAL A 295 26.70 -18.08 -7.39
CA VAL A 295 27.84 -17.63 -6.60
C VAL A 295 28.65 -18.83 -6.12
N SER A 296 29.93 -18.88 -6.47
CA SER A 296 30.83 -19.95 -6.04
C SER A 296 31.12 -19.86 -4.53
N LEU A 297 31.50 -20.97 -3.91
CA LEU A 297 31.84 -21.00 -2.47
C LEU A 297 32.94 -20.00 -2.10
N VAL A 298 33.89 -19.76 -3.01
CA VAL A 298 34.96 -18.77 -2.83
C VAL A 298 34.40 -17.34 -2.85
N GLU A 299 33.50 -17.04 -3.80
CA GLU A 299 32.84 -15.73 -3.86
C GLU A 299 31.90 -15.49 -2.68
N GLN A 300 31.23 -16.53 -2.18
CA GLN A 300 30.35 -16.42 -1.00
C GLN A 300 31.11 -15.89 0.23
N ASP A 301 32.42 -16.18 0.33
CA ASP A 301 33.30 -15.73 1.43
C ASP A 301 32.67 -15.92 2.82
N GLY A 302 32.14 -17.13 3.06
CA GLY A 302 31.49 -17.51 4.32
C GLY A 302 30.08 -16.94 4.55
N ILE A 303 29.54 -16.13 3.63
CA ILE A 303 28.18 -15.59 3.73
C ILE A 303 27.15 -16.64 3.32
N VAL A 304 26.18 -16.87 4.20
CA VAL A 304 25.07 -17.79 3.95
C VAL A 304 24.20 -17.28 2.81
N HIS A 305 23.98 -18.14 1.81
CA HIS A 305 23.04 -17.91 0.72
C HIS A 305 21.93 -18.96 0.77
N HIS A 306 20.69 -18.50 0.93
CA HIS A 306 19.50 -19.33 0.92
C HIS A 306 18.82 -19.32 -0.46
N LEU A 307 17.96 -20.31 -0.72
CA LEU A 307 17.24 -20.47 -1.99
C LEU A 307 18.19 -20.68 -3.19
N ILE A 308 19.29 -21.36 -2.93
CA ILE A 308 20.26 -21.84 -3.92
C ILE A 308 20.39 -23.35 -3.69
N ASP A 309 20.41 -24.15 -4.76
CA ASP A 309 20.56 -25.62 -4.66
C ASP A 309 19.49 -26.32 -3.80
N GLU A 310 18.26 -25.81 -3.79
CA GLU A 310 17.16 -26.38 -2.98
C GLU A 310 16.58 -27.65 -3.62
N VAL A 311 16.43 -27.68 -4.95
CA VAL A 311 15.66 -28.72 -5.66
C VAL A 311 16.45 -29.40 -6.78
N SER A 312 16.08 -30.62 -7.14
CA SER A 312 16.68 -31.31 -8.28
C SER A 312 16.18 -30.72 -9.60
N VAL A 313 16.95 -30.92 -10.67
CA VAL A 313 16.61 -30.41 -12.02
C VAL A 313 15.30 -30.96 -12.59
N ASN A 314 14.83 -32.10 -12.09
CA ASN A 314 13.57 -32.73 -12.51
C ASN A 314 12.36 -32.20 -11.70
N SER A 315 12.60 -31.50 -10.59
CA SER A 315 11.54 -30.95 -9.74
C SER A 315 10.95 -29.70 -10.36
N ARG A 316 9.67 -29.44 -10.08
CA ARG A 316 9.05 -28.14 -10.32
C ARG A 316 9.23 -27.27 -9.08
N TYR A 317 9.43 -25.97 -9.27
CA TYR A 317 9.45 -25.01 -8.17
C TYR A 317 8.60 -23.80 -8.51
N SER A 318 7.53 -23.59 -7.73
CA SER A 318 6.57 -22.55 -8.00
C SER A 318 6.92 -21.24 -7.28
N VAL A 319 6.34 -20.13 -7.76
CA VAL A 319 6.43 -18.84 -7.06
C VAL A 319 5.76 -18.89 -5.67
N SER A 320 4.78 -19.77 -5.46
CA SER A 320 4.15 -19.98 -4.15
C SER A 320 5.11 -20.62 -3.15
N ASP A 321 5.83 -21.65 -3.58
CA ASP A 321 6.87 -22.31 -2.77
C ASP A 321 7.97 -21.32 -2.41
N PHE A 322 8.41 -20.54 -3.41
CA PHE A 322 9.40 -19.48 -3.24
C PHE A 322 8.94 -18.41 -2.24
N GLN A 323 7.70 -17.92 -2.35
CA GLN A 323 7.12 -16.95 -1.42
C GLN A 323 7.10 -17.48 0.02
N LYS A 324 6.58 -18.70 0.22
CA LYS A 324 6.45 -19.31 1.54
C LYS A 324 7.82 -19.50 2.19
N LYS A 325 8.76 -20.12 1.47
CA LYS A 325 10.11 -20.39 1.96
C LYS A 325 10.91 -19.11 2.16
N GLY A 326 10.87 -18.17 1.22
CA GLY A 326 11.58 -16.89 1.30
C GLY A 326 11.12 -16.03 2.48
N ARG A 327 9.81 -15.95 2.73
CA ARG A 327 9.29 -15.24 3.91
C ARG A 327 9.69 -15.93 5.22
N GLN A 328 9.66 -17.26 5.27
CA GLN A 328 10.14 -18.00 6.44
C GLN A 328 11.62 -17.68 6.72
N LEU A 329 12.47 -17.74 5.70
CA LEU A 329 13.89 -17.45 5.82
C LEU A 329 14.18 -16.03 6.31
N ILE A 330 13.40 -15.04 5.90
CA ILE A 330 13.50 -13.68 6.43
C ILE A 330 13.32 -13.69 7.96
N TYR A 331 12.23 -14.28 8.46
CA TYR A 331 11.98 -14.35 9.90
C TYR A 331 13.06 -15.16 10.64
N ASP A 332 13.52 -16.26 10.05
CA ASP A 332 14.57 -17.09 10.61
C ASP A 332 15.91 -16.33 10.72
N SER A 333 16.29 -15.55 9.69
CA SER A 333 17.48 -14.70 9.73
C SER A 333 17.37 -13.64 10.82
N ILE A 334 16.22 -12.97 10.92
CA ILE A 334 15.97 -11.96 11.96
C ILE A 334 16.05 -12.58 13.36
N ALA A 335 15.48 -13.78 13.56
CA ALA A 335 15.55 -14.49 14.83
C ALA A 335 16.99 -14.84 15.23
N ARG A 336 17.91 -14.99 14.27
CA ARG A 336 19.35 -15.15 14.49
C ARG A 336 20.12 -13.82 14.65
N GLY A 337 19.43 -12.69 14.68
CA GLY A 337 20.04 -11.35 14.72
C GLY A 337 20.77 -10.98 13.43
N LYS A 338 20.36 -11.55 12.29
CA LYS A 338 20.95 -11.30 10.96
C LYS A 338 20.08 -10.37 10.15
N THR A 339 20.72 -9.53 9.33
CA THR A 339 20.02 -8.66 8.37
C THR A 339 19.63 -9.45 7.11
N PRO A 340 18.34 -9.65 6.80
CA PRO A 340 17.94 -10.35 5.58
C PRO A 340 18.18 -9.48 4.34
N ILE A 341 18.91 -10.02 3.36
CA ILE A 341 19.24 -9.36 2.09
C ILE A 341 18.72 -10.20 0.93
N ILE A 342 17.65 -9.75 0.26
CA ILE A 342 17.15 -10.40 -0.95
C ILE A 342 17.94 -9.88 -2.15
N VAL A 343 18.50 -10.77 -2.96
CA VAL A 343 19.25 -10.38 -4.17
C VAL A 343 18.75 -11.14 -5.38
N GLY A 344 18.34 -10.44 -6.45
CA GLY A 344 17.88 -11.17 -7.62
C GLY A 344 17.38 -10.33 -8.77
N GLY A 345 17.06 -11.01 -9.86
CA GLY A 345 16.53 -10.41 -11.08
C GLY A 345 15.15 -10.92 -11.47
N THR A 346 14.59 -11.92 -10.77
CA THR A 346 13.26 -12.44 -11.07
C THR A 346 12.20 -11.59 -10.37
N GLY A 347 11.76 -10.54 -11.05
CA GLY A 347 10.85 -9.53 -10.50
C GLY A 347 9.56 -10.10 -9.88
N LEU A 348 8.96 -11.13 -10.48
CA LEU A 348 7.77 -11.79 -9.92
C LEU A 348 8.05 -12.47 -8.57
N TYR A 349 9.22 -13.09 -8.41
CA TYR A 349 9.59 -13.83 -7.20
C TYR A 349 9.88 -12.88 -6.05
N ILE A 350 10.64 -11.81 -6.32
CA ILE A 350 10.90 -10.74 -5.35
C ILE A 350 9.58 -10.05 -4.97
N GLU A 351 8.73 -9.72 -5.96
CA GLU A 351 7.40 -9.13 -5.71
C GLU A 351 6.56 -10.04 -4.80
N SER A 352 6.58 -11.36 -5.02
CA SER A 352 5.83 -12.31 -4.21
C SER A 352 6.25 -12.33 -2.74
N ILE A 353 7.54 -12.16 -2.44
CA ILE A 353 8.03 -12.08 -1.06
C ILE A 353 7.60 -10.76 -0.43
N LEU A 354 7.93 -9.64 -1.09
CA LEU A 354 7.85 -8.29 -0.51
C LEU A 354 6.42 -7.78 -0.31
N TYR A 355 5.52 -8.12 -1.23
CA TYR A 355 4.17 -7.57 -1.25
C TYR A 355 3.13 -8.58 -0.82
N ASN A 356 2.04 -8.09 -0.24
CA ASN A 356 0.85 -8.87 0.05
C ASN A 356 0.06 -9.16 -1.22
N VAL A 357 0.63 -10.00 -2.10
CA VAL A 357 0.02 -10.43 -3.36
C VAL A 357 -0.54 -11.84 -3.23
N SER A 358 -1.79 -12.00 -3.67
CA SER A 358 -2.35 -13.31 -4.00
C SER A 358 -1.76 -13.78 -5.32
N LEU A 359 -1.27 -15.03 -5.36
CA LEU A 359 -0.69 -15.64 -6.55
C LEU A 359 -1.74 -16.36 -7.42
N GLY A 360 -3.02 -16.00 -7.25
CA GLY A 360 -4.11 -16.50 -8.08
C GLY A 360 -4.58 -17.91 -7.71
N GLY A 361 -5.00 -18.09 -6.45
CA GLY A 361 -5.74 -19.26 -5.98
C GLY A 361 -4.91 -20.36 -5.30
N THR A 362 -5.47 -20.95 -4.25
CA THR A 362 -4.97 -22.13 -3.52
C THR A 362 -5.21 -23.45 -4.27
N GLY A 363 -5.76 -23.41 -5.49
CA GLY A 363 -5.99 -24.59 -6.31
C GLY A 363 -4.67 -25.28 -6.64
N GLU A 364 -4.57 -26.55 -6.24
CA GLU A 364 -3.48 -27.44 -6.62
C GLU A 364 -3.35 -27.50 -8.16
N SER A 365 -2.14 -27.72 -8.66
CA SER A 365 -1.93 -27.85 -10.10
C SER A 365 -2.53 -29.16 -10.58
N ASP A 366 -3.49 -29.09 -11.51
CA ASP A 366 -4.05 -30.27 -12.17
C ASP A 366 -3.32 -30.48 -13.52
N LEU A 367 -2.39 -31.42 -13.52
CA LEU A 367 -1.54 -31.71 -14.67
C LEU A 367 -2.34 -32.24 -15.86
N ASP A 368 -3.34 -33.07 -15.60
CA ASP A 368 -4.17 -33.69 -16.64
C ASP A 368 -5.10 -32.66 -17.26
N PHE A 369 -5.64 -31.73 -16.45
CA PHE A 369 -6.37 -30.59 -16.96
C PHE A 369 -5.49 -29.72 -17.86
N ARG A 370 -4.27 -29.36 -17.43
CA ARG A 370 -3.35 -28.57 -18.26
C ARG A 370 -3.01 -29.26 -19.57
N ALA A 371 -2.65 -30.54 -19.53
CA ALA A 371 -2.30 -31.30 -20.73
C ALA A 371 -3.47 -31.34 -21.73
N ARG A 372 -4.70 -31.57 -21.24
CA ARG A 372 -5.90 -31.52 -22.09
C ARG A 372 -6.12 -30.14 -22.70
N LYS A 373 -6.00 -29.07 -21.91
CA LYS A 373 -6.16 -27.70 -22.43
C LYS A 373 -5.05 -27.30 -23.39
N GLU A 374 -3.81 -27.71 -23.16
CA GLU A 374 -2.71 -27.51 -24.11
C GLU A 374 -2.99 -28.23 -25.44
N TYR A 375 -3.50 -29.47 -25.40
CA TYR A 375 -3.91 -30.20 -26.60
C TYR A 375 -5.08 -29.52 -27.33
N GLU A 376 -6.09 -29.06 -26.60
CA GLU A 376 -7.20 -28.27 -27.18
C GLU A 376 -6.72 -26.98 -27.84
N ALA A 377 -5.74 -26.28 -27.23
CA ALA A 377 -5.13 -25.08 -27.82
C ALA A 377 -4.48 -25.39 -29.17
N GLN A 378 -3.79 -26.53 -29.28
CA GLN A 378 -3.12 -26.95 -30.50
C GLN A 378 -4.11 -27.36 -31.59
N LYS A 379 -5.18 -28.07 -31.23
CA LYS A 379 -6.17 -28.60 -32.18
C LYS A 379 -7.19 -27.55 -32.65
N SER A 380 -7.71 -26.76 -31.71
CA SER A 380 -8.84 -25.84 -31.94
C SER A 380 -8.42 -24.37 -31.98
N GLY A 381 -7.14 -24.08 -31.70
CA GLY A 381 -6.56 -22.73 -31.71
C GLY A 381 -6.68 -22.01 -30.37
N VAL A 382 -5.77 -21.05 -30.14
CA VAL A 382 -5.68 -20.29 -28.87
C VAL A 382 -6.91 -19.44 -28.57
N GLN A 383 -7.63 -19.00 -29.61
CA GLN A 383 -8.86 -18.23 -29.46
C GLN A 383 -9.99 -19.07 -28.86
N HIS A 384 -10.01 -20.38 -29.12
CA HIS A 384 -11.01 -21.27 -28.54
C HIS A 384 -10.93 -21.28 -27.00
N LEU A 385 -9.73 -21.48 -26.46
CA LEU A 385 -9.49 -21.43 -25.01
C LEU A 385 -9.80 -20.05 -24.41
N TRP A 386 -9.47 -18.98 -25.14
CA TRP A 386 -9.79 -17.63 -24.66
C TRP A 386 -11.30 -17.42 -24.59
N ASN A 387 -12.07 -17.91 -25.55
CA ASN A 387 -13.53 -17.84 -25.52
C ASN A 387 -14.14 -18.69 -24.38
N GLU A 388 -13.51 -19.81 -24.03
CA GLU A 388 -13.89 -20.55 -22.81
C GLU A 388 -13.63 -19.73 -21.55
N LEU A 389 -12.47 -19.06 -21.47
CA LEU A 389 -12.15 -18.19 -20.36
C LEU A 389 -13.13 -17.01 -20.28
N GLU A 390 -13.49 -16.39 -21.39
CA GLU A 390 -14.42 -15.25 -21.43
C GLU A 390 -15.80 -15.62 -20.88
N LYS A 391 -16.28 -16.85 -21.10
CA LYS A 391 -17.57 -17.32 -20.57
C LYS A 391 -17.57 -17.48 -19.05
N ILE A 392 -16.43 -17.87 -18.48
CA ILE A 392 -16.28 -18.23 -17.07
C ILE A 392 -15.79 -17.04 -16.23
N ASP A 393 -14.87 -16.26 -16.79
CA ASP A 393 -14.21 -15.13 -16.15
C ASP A 393 -13.94 -14.01 -17.19
N PRO A 394 -14.99 -13.22 -17.54
CA PRO A 394 -14.87 -12.12 -18.50
C PRO A 394 -13.83 -11.06 -18.10
N VAL A 395 -13.60 -10.89 -16.79
CA VAL A 395 -12.64 -9.92 -16.25
C VAL A 395 -11.22 -10.36 -16.57
N SER A 396 -10.86 -11.60 -16.28
CA SER A 396 -9.55 -12.16 -16.65
C SER A 396 -9.35 -12.20 -18.17
N ALA A 397 -10.39 -12.54 -18.94
CA ALA A 397 -10.30 -12.58 -20.40
C ALA A 397 -9.92 -11.22 -21.02
N LYS A 398 -10.51 -10.12 -20.52
CA LYS A 398 -10.15 -8.75 -20.95
C LYS A 398 -8.69 -8.39 -20.66
N MET A 399 -8.14 -8.88 -19.55
CA MET A 399 -6.76 -8.61 -19.13
C MET A 399 -5.72 -9.52 -19.79
N ILE A 400 -6.10 -10.76 -20.14
CA ILE A 400 -5.19 -11.79 -20.64
C ILE A 400 -5.38 -11.92 -22.14
N HIS A 401 -4.38 -11.49 -22.91
CA HIS A 401 -4.38 -11.69 -24.36
C HIS A 401 -4.41 -13.19 -24.72
N ALA A 402 -5.20 -13.59 -25.73
CA ALA A 402 -5.38 -14.98 -26.16
C ALA A 402 -4.06 -15.75 -26.42
N ASN A 403 -3.08 -15.08 -27.04
CA ASN A 403 -1.74 -15.64 -27.27
C ASN A 403 -0.97 -15.99 -25.99
N ASN A 404 -1.38 -15.51 -24.81
CA ASN A 404 -0.80 -15.92 -23.53
C ASN A 404 -1.46 -17.21 -23.02
N VAL A 405 -1.35 -18.27 -23.82
CA VAL A 405 -2.02 -19.56 -23.62
C VAL A 405 -1.82 -20.09 -22.20
N ARG A 406 -0.60 -20.00 -21.66
CA ARG A 406 -0.30 -20.45 -20.29
C ARG A 406 -1.13 -19.72 -19.23
N ARG A 407 -1.33 -18.42 -19.38
CA ARG A 407 -2.10 -17.62 -18.42
C ARG A 407 -3.60 -17.85 -18.59
N VAL A 408 -4.07 -18.08 -19.82
CA VAL A 408 -5.46 -18.51 -20.10
C VAL A 408 -5.73 -19.86 -19.45
N ILE A 409 -4.87 -20.86 -19.68
CA ILE A 409 -4.99 -22.19 -19.07
C ILE A 409 -4.95 -22.10 -17.54
N ARG A 410 -4.07 -21.27 -16.95
CA ARG A 410 -4.05 -21.09 -15.49
C ARG A 410 -5.35 -20.50 -14.96
N ALA A 411 -5.93 -19.51 -15.63
CA ALA A 411 -7.19 -18.92 -15.21
C ALA A 411 -8.34 -19.95 -15.25
N LEU A 412 -8.38 -20.76 -16.32
CA LEU A 412 -9.32 -21.89 -16.46
C LEU A 412 -9.08 -22.97 -15.39
N GLU A 413 -7.83 -23.32 -15.12
CA GLU A 413 -7.44 -24.33 -14.12
C GLU A 413 -7.84 -23.91 -12.71
N VAL A 414 -7.67 -22.63 -12.35
CA VAL A 414 -8.07 -22.10 -11.04
C VAL A 414 -9.57 -22.21 -10.86
N HIS A 415 -10.36 -21.82 -11.86
CA HIS A 415 -11.80 -22.02 -11.81
C HIS A 415 -12.17 -23.50 -11.77
N HIS A 416 -11.51 -24.35 -12.56
CA HIS A 416 -11.76 -25.80 -12.56
C HIS A 416 -11.55 -26.44 -11.19
N THR A 417 -10.46 -26.08 -10.51
CA THR A 417 -10.05 -26.69 -9.24
C THR A 417 -10.76 -26.09 -8.02
N THR A 418 -11.15 -24.82 -8.09
CA THR A 418 -11.71 -24.09 -6.93
C THR A 418 -13.18 -23.69 -7.08
N GLY A 419 -13.73 -23.71 -8.29
CA GLY A 419 -15.05 -23.16 -8.62
C GLY A 419 -15.12 -21.63 -8.60
N ILE A 420 -14.02 -20.95 -8.29
CA ILE A 420 -13.95 -19.48 -8.16
C ILE A 420 -13.18 -18.90 -9.36
N PRO A 421 -13.69 -17.83 -10.01
CA PRO A 421 -12.99 -17.13 -11.08
C PRO A 421 -11.57 -16.68 -10.70
N PHE A 422 -10.66 -16.64 -11.68
CA PHE A 422 -9.27 -16.23 -11.45
C PHE A 422 -9.15 -14.75 -11.09
N SER A 423 -10.05 -13.92 -11.59
CA SER A 423 -10.18 -12.49 -11.28
C SER A 423 -10.53 -12.25 -9.82
N ASP A 424 -11.34 -13.10 -9.19
CA ASP A 424 -11.71 -12.95 -7.77
C ASP A 424 -10.51 -13.16 -6.82
N TYR A 425 -9.50 -13.93 -7.25
CA TYR A 425 -8.24 -14.06 -6.50
C TYR A 425 -7.24 -12.93 -6.77
N GLN A 426 -7.46 -12.15 -7.82
CA GLN A 426 -6.73 -10.92 -8.08
C GLN A 426 -7.53 -9.77 -7.49
N GLU A 427 -7.45 -9.59 -6.17
CA GLU A 427 -7.76 -8.26 -5.60
C GLU A 427 -6.81 -7.27 -6.30
N GLU A 428 -7.32 -6.55 -7.32
CA GLU A 428 -6.71 -5.35 -7.88
C GLU A 428 -6.73 -4.28 -6.79
N ARG A 429 -5.91 -4.45 -5.77
CA ARG A 429 -5.48 -3.29 -4.99
C ARG A 429 -4.62 -2.47 -5.94
N GLU A 430 -5.10 -1.29 -6.30
CA GLU A 430 -4.32 -0.26 -6.99
C GLU A 430 -2.96 -0.03 -6.29
N GLU A 431 -2.90 -0.32 -4.98
CA GLU A 431 -1.68 -0.32 -4.18
C GLU A 431 -1.42 -1.66 -3.49
N LYS A 432 -0.39 -2.38 -3.95
CA LYS A 432 0.14 -3.57 -3.28
C LYS A 432 0.84 -3.14 -1.98
N GLU A 433 0.34 -3.64 -0.86
CA GLU A 433 0.90 -3.36 0.47
C GLU A 433 2.22 -4.14 0.68
N LEU A 434 3.29 -3.45 1.10
CA LEU A 434 4.53 -4.10 1.54
C LEU A 434 4.31 -4.81 2.87
N LEU A 435 4.83 -6.03 3.00
CA LEU A 435 4.77 -6.80 4.24
C LEU A 435 5.92 -6.48 5.21
N PHE A 436 6.97 -5.86 4.68
CA PHE A 436 8.21 -5.56 5.38
C PHE A 436 8.53 -4.07 5.24
N ASP A 437 9.40 -3.56 6.10
CA ASP A 437 10.04 -2.27 5.87
C ASP A 437 11.29 -2.53 5.01
N VAL A 438 11.33 -1.98 3.79
CA VAL A 438 12.27 -2.45 2.75
C VAL A 438 13.03 -1.28 2.16
N LYS A 439 14.37 -1.38 2.15
CA LYS A 439 15.23 -0.57 1.28
C LYS A 439 15.42 -1.30 -0.06
N ILE A 440 14.73 -0.85 -1.11
CA ILE A 440 14.86 -1.41 -2.46
C ILE A 440 15.95 -0.67 -3.23
N ILE A 441 17.06 -1.35 -3.49
CA ILE A 441 18.23 -0.85 -4.22
C ILE A 441 18.19 -1.44 -5.63
N GLY A 442 17.97 -0.60 -6.64
CA GLY A 442 17.99 -0.98 -8.04
C GLY A 442 19.35 -0.69 -8.67
N LEU A 443 20.07 -1.72 -9.10
CA LEU A 443 21.28 -1.54 -9.90
C LEU A 443 20.94 -1.40 -11.38
N THR A 444 21.55 -0.43 -12.04
CA THR A 444 21.40 -0.17 -13.48
C THR A 444 22.74 0.25 -14.06
N THR A 445 22.86 0.28 -15.39
CA THR A 445 23.95 0.97 -16.09
C THR A 445 23.53 1.27 -17.52
N GLU A 446 24.36 1.94 -18.30
CA GLU A 446 24.11 2.19 -19.71
C GLU A 446 23.91 0.90 -20.51
N ARG A 447 23.01 0.93 -21.50
CA ARG A 447 22.62 -0.25 -22.26
C ARG A 447 23.78 -0.88 -23.02
N SER A 448 24.64 -0.07 -23.63
CA SER A 448 25.84 -0.50 -24.36
C SER A 448 26.80 -1.26 -23.45
N ILE A 449 27.10 -0.68 -22.28
CA ILE A 449 27.98 -1.26 -21.25
C ILE A 449 27.39 -2.57 -20.71
N LEU A 450 26.10 -2.56 -20.36
CA LEU A 450 25.40 -3.75 -19.87
C LEU A 450 25.45 -4.89 -20.89
N TYR A 451 25.24 -4.59 -22.17
CA TYR A 451 25.27 -5.61 -23.23
C TYR A 451 26.67 -6.16 -23.46
N ASN A 452 27.70 -5.31 -23.42
CA ASN A 452 29.08 -5.77 -23.51
C ASN A 452 29.42 -6.73 -22.34
N ARG A 453 29.06 -6.35 -21.11
CA ARG A 453 29.25 -7.19 -19.91
C ARG A 453 28.51 -8.52 -20.01
N ILE A 454 27.28 -8.51 -20.52
CA ILE A 454 26.52 -9.74 -20.77
C ILE A 454 27.26 -10.65 -21.76
N ASN A 455 27.73 -10.09 -22.88
CA ASN A 455 28.41 -10.86 -23.92
C ASN A 455 29.73 -11.47 -23.40
N GLN A 456 30.55 -10.67 -22.74
CA GLN A 456 31.79 -11.12 -22.10
C GLN A 456 31.52 -12.23 -21.08
N ARG A 457 30.45 -12.10 -20.28
CA ARG A 457 30.09 -13.14 -19.32
C ARG A 457 29.71 -14.46 -20.01
N VAL A 458 29.01 -14.42 -21.15
CA VAL A 458 28.70 -15.65 -21.90
C VAL A 458 29.99 -16.33 -22.36
N HIS A 459 30.96 -15.58 -22.90
CA HIS A 459 32.26 -16.17 -23.26
C HIS A 459 32.96 -16.82 -22.06
N LYS A 460 32.97 -16.13 -20.91
CA LYS A 460 33.52 -16.69 -19.67
C LYS A 460 32.79 -17.96 -19.22
N MET A 461 31.47 -18.04 -19.39
CA MET A 461 30.71 -19.26 -19.09
C MET A 461 31.14 -20.43 -19.99
N MET A 462 31.40 -20.16 -21.28
CA MET A 462 31.91 -21.19 -22.20
C MET A 462 33.28 -21.70 -21.74
N GLU A 463 34.20 -20.80 -21.40
CA GLU A 463 35.53 -21.14 -20.87
C GLU A 463 35.46 -21.94 -19.56
N GLN A 464 34.43 -21.71 -18.74
CA GLN A 464 34.19 -22.42 -17.49
C GLN A 464 33.57 -23.82 -17.69
N GLY A 465 33.20 -24.20 -18.91
CA GLY A 465 32.61 -25.50 -19.20
C GLY A 465 31.09 -25.53 -19.22
N LEU A 466 30.43 -24.43 -19.60
CA LEU A 466 28.95 -24.39 -19.77
C LEU A 466 28.43 -25.50 -20.68
N GLU A 467 29.18 -25.87 -21.73
CA GLU A 467 28.81 -26.98 -22.61
C GLU A 467 28.64 -28.28 -21.82
N SER A 468 29.62 -28.61 -20.99
CA SER A 468 29.62 -29.86 -20.21
C SER A 468 28.46 -29.90 -19.22
N GLU A 469 28.17 -28.76 -18.57
CA GLU A 469 27.00 -28.62 -17.68
C GLU A 469 25.68 -28.78 -18.44
N ALA A 470 25.55 -28.13 -19.60
CA ALA A 470 24.35 -28.23 -20.44
C ALA A 470 24.16 -29.62 -21.04
N ARG A 471 25.25 -30.28 -21.43
CA ARG A 471 25.26 -31.66 -21.95
C ARG A 471 24.83 -32.64 -20.87
N TRP A 472 25.36 -32.51 -19.65
CA TRP A 472 24.91 -33.31 -18.51
C TRP A 472 23.41 -33.15 -18.27
N LEU A 473 22.89 -31.92 -18.32
CA LEU A 473 21.46 -31.65 -18.15
C LEU A 473 20.61 -32.25 -19.29
N TYR A 474 21.10 -32.20 -20.53
CA TYR A 474 20.46 -32.82 -21.69
C TYR A 474 20.35 -34.34 -21.53
N GLU A 475 21.43 -35.00 -21.08
CA GLU A 475 21.48 -36.45 -20.84
C GLU A 475 20.53 -36.92 -19.73
N GLN A 476 19.99 -36.02 -18.89
CA GLN A 476 18.96 -36.35 -17.92
C GLN A 476 17.57 -36.64 -18.55
N ASN A 477 17.40 -36.42 -19.86
CA ASN A 477 16.15 -36.64 -20.60
C ASN A 477 14.95 -35.87 -20.04
N ILE A 478 15.16 -34.59 -19.74
CA ILE A 478 14.16 -33.68 -19.17
C ILE A 478 14.00 -32.39 -19.97
N GLN A 479 13.91 -32.51 -21.29
CA GLN A 479 13.87 -31.39 -22.23
C GLN A 479 12.70 -30.42 -21.95
N ASP A 480 11.57 -30.94 -21.43
CA ASP A 480 10.39 -30.14 -21.10
C ASP A 480 10.40 -29.51 -19.70
N SER A 481 11.42 -29.78 -18.89
CA SER A 481 11.51 -29.30 -17.51
C SER A 481 11.67 -27.78 -17.40
N GLN A 482 11.36 -27.25 -16.22
CA GLN A 482 11.61 -25.84 -15.91
C GLN A 482 13.11 -25.51 -15.90
N ALA A 483 13.95 -26.45 -15.47
CA ALA A 483 15.40 -26.33 -15.45
C ALA A 483 15.98 -26.14 -16.86
N MET A 484 15.58 -26.99 -17.83
CA MET A 484 16.06 -26.90 -19.22
C MET A 484 15.70 -25.58 -19.90
N ARG A 485 14.59 -24.93 -19.51
CA ARG A 485 14.13 -23.67 -20.09
C ARG A 485 14.99 -22.45 -19.71
N GLY A 486 15.96 -22.60 -18.80
CA GLY A 486 16.90 -21.56 -18.42
C GLY A 486 17.74 -21.07 -19.60
N ILE A 487 18.06 -19.77 -19.60
CA ILE A 487 18.97 -19.20 -20.61
C ILE A 487 20.36 -19.74 -20.33
N GLY A 488 21.01 -20.29 -21.35
CA GLY A 488 22.29 -21.00 -21.22
C GLY A 488 22.17 -22.52 -21.30
N TYR A 489 20.94 -23.07 -21.31
CA TYR A 489 20.70 -24.52 -21.42
C TYR A 489 19.90 -24.85 -22.68
N LYS A 490 18.68 -24.32 -22.83
CA LYS A 490 17.83 -24.60 -24.01
C LYS A 490 18.49 -24.23 -25.34
N GLU A 491 19.40 -23.26 -25.34
CA GLU A 491 20.13 -22.83 -26.54
C GLU A 491 21.07 -23.92 -27.07
N TRP A 492 21.44 -24.90 -26.26
CA TRP A 492 22.30 -26.03 -26.66
C TRP A 492 21.56 -27.17 -27.36
N LEU A 493 20.23 -27.25 -27.26
CA LEU A 493 19.46 -28.38 -27.81
C LEU A 493 19.74 -28.60 -29.31
N PRO A 494 19.68 -27.56 -30.18
CA PRO A 494 19.97 -27.76 -31.61
C PRO A 494 21.40 -28.24 -31.86
N TYR A 495 22.37 -27.78 -31.07
CA TYR A 495 23.76 -28.24 -31.19
C TYR A 495 23.91 -29.72 -30.84
N PHE A 496 23.27 -30.19 -29.78
CA PHE A 496 23.29 -31.62 -29.40
C PHE A 496 22.54 -32.52 -30.38
N GLU A 497 21.59 -31.97 -31.13
CA GLU A 497 20.83 -32.65 -32.18
C GLU A 497 21.52 -32.59 -33.56
N ASN A 498 22.72 -31.98 -33.64
CA ASN A 498 23.47 -31.74 -34.88
C ASN A 498 22.76 -30.78 -35.87
N GLU A 499 21.90 -29.90 -35.36
CA GLU A 499 21.12 -28.90 -36.10
C GLU A 499 21.67 -27.46 -35.97
N GLY A 500 22.85 -27.27 -35.37
CA GLY A 500 23.47 -25.94 -35.19
C GLY A 500 24.95 -25.98 -34.80
N THR A 501 25.58 -24.81 -34.72
CA THR A 501 27.00 -24.64 -34.35
C THR A 501 27.18 -24.05 -32.95
N ILE A 502 28.39 -24.14 -32.39
CA ILE A 502 28.71 -23.52 -31.09
C ILE A 502 28.54 -21.99 -31.16
N GLU A 503 28.88 -21.40 -32.31
CA GLU A 503 28.74 -19.96 -32.58
C GLU A 503 27.27 -19.52 -32.54
N ASP A 504 26.35 -20.36 -33.05
CA ASP A 504 24.91 -20.13 -32.96
C ASP A 504 24.44 -20.14 -31.50
N VAL A 505 24.90 -21.12 -30.71
CA VAL A 505 24.59 -21.23 -29.28
C VAL A 505 25.03 -19.98 -28.53
N ILE A 506 26.27 -19.54 -28.70
CA ILE A 506 26.81 -18.33 -28.06
C ILE A 506 25.95 -17.11 -28.45
N THR A 507 25.65 -16.97 -29.74
CA THR A 507 24.85 -15.85 -30.27
C THR A 507 23.45 -15.81 -29.65
N GLU A 508 22.78 -16.95 -29.55
CA GLU A 508 21.45 -17.05 -28.96
C GLU A 508 21.45 -16.84 -27.44
N ILE A 509 22.43 -17.38 -26.70
CA ILE A 509 22.55 -17.14 -25.24
C ILE A 509 22.75 -15.64 -24.98
N GLN A 510 23.64 -14.98 -25.73
CA GLN A 510 23.86 -13.54 -25.59
C GLN A 510 22.60 -12.73 -25.91
N LYS A 511 21.93 -13.04 -27.03
CA LYS A 511 20.68 -12.39 -27.45
C LYS A 511 19.57 -12.56 -26.42
N ASN A 512 19.35 -13.77 -25.91
CA ASN A 512 18.32 -14.05 -24.92
C ASN A 512 18.65 -13.45 -23.55
N SER A 513 19.92 -13.42 -23.16
CA SER A 513 20.39 -12.71 -21.96
C SER A 513 20.13 -11.20 -22.03
N ARG A 514 20.39 -10.54 -23.17
CA ARG A 514 20.07 -9.12 -23.39
C ARG A 514 18.56 -8.85 -23.35
N ARG A 515 17.75 -9.72 -23.96
CA ARG A 515 16.28 -9.65 -23.90
C ARG A 515 15.78 -9.81 -22.47
N TYR A 516 16.37 -10.71 -21.71
CA TYR A 516 16.03 -10.91 -20.30
C TYR A 516 16.39 -9.70 -19.45
N ALA A 517 17.60 -9.15 -19.58
CA ALA A 517 18.01 -7.92 -18.90
C ALA A 517 17.04 -6.76 -19.16
N LYS A 518 16.59 -6.59 -20.42
CA LYS A 518 15.56 -5.60 -20.78
C LYS A 518 14.26 -5.85 -20.01
N ARG A 519 13.76 -7.09 -19.99
CA ARG A 519 12.53 -7.46 -19.27
C ARG A 519 12.64 -7.19 -17.76
N GLN A 520 13.80 -7.48 -17.16
CA GLN A 520 14.05 -7.22 -15.74
C GLN A 520 13.95 -5.73 -15.42
N LEU A 521 14.64 -4.88 -16.18
CA LEU A 521 14.56 -3.43 -16.01
C LEU A 521 13.13 -2.90 -16.23
N THR A 522 12.44 -3.36 -17.28
CA THR A 522 11.04 -2.99 -17.52
C THR A 522 10.14 -3.39 -16.36
N TRP A 523 10.35 -4.56 -15.76
CA TRP A 523 9.59 -5.00 -14.58
C TRP A 523 9.79 -4.05 -13.40
N PHE A 524 11.04 -3.87 -12.96
CA PHE A 524 11.31 -3.09 -11.74
C PHE A 524 10.96 -1.61 -11.90
N ARG A 525 11.14 -1.01 -13.08
CA ARG A 525 10.77 0.39 -13.33
C ARG A 525 9.27 0.63 -13.32
N ASN A 526 8.47 -0.35 -13.77
CA ASN A 526 7.03 -0.16 -13.96
C ASN A 526 6.19 -0.78 -12.85
N ARG A 527 6.71 -1.78 -12.13
CA ARG A 527 5.94 -2.59 -11.16
C ARG A 527 6.44 -2.48 -9.72
N THR A 528 7.59 -1.87 -9.49
CA THR A 528 8.16 -1.74 -8.14
C THR A 528 8.23 -0.27 -7.78
N LYS A 529 7.45 0.14 -6.77
CA LYS A 529 7.48 1.51 -6.24
C LYS A 529 8.70 1.70 -5.32
N ASN A 530 9.19 2.92 -5.20
CA ASN A 530 10.26 3.33 -4.27
C ASN A 530 11.62 2.62 -4.46
N VAL A 531 11.97 2.28 -5.71
CA VAL A 531 13.31 1.78 -6.04
C VAL A 531 14.30 2.93 -6.08
N SER A 532 15.36 2.87 -5.26
CA SER A 532 16.51 3.77 -5.34
C SER A 532 17.49 3.23 -6.39
N TRP A 533 17.66 3.92 -7.52
CA TRP A 533 18.47 3.44 -8.65
C TRP A 533 19.92 3.93 -8.59
N TRP A 534 20.88 3.02 -8.82
CA TRP A 534 22.32 3.27 -8.72
C TRP A 534 23.06 2.70 -9.94
N ASP A 535 23.97 3.49 -10.52
CA ASP A 535 24.91 3.04 -11.55
C ASP A 535 26.32 2.85 -10.98
N LEU A 536 26.50 1.79 -10.20
CA LEU A 536 27.80 1.48 -9.59
C LEU A 536 28.87 1.01 -10.58
N VAL A 537 28.51 0.86 -11.87
CA VAL A 537 29.47 0.49 -12.93
C VAL A 537 30.17 1.75 -13.45
N ASN A 538 29.41 2.81 -13.71
CA ASN A 538 29.97 4.09 -14.16
C ASN A 538 30.37 5.02 -13.01
N GLU A 539 29.68 4.96 -11.87
CA GLU A 539 29.85 5.84 -10.72
C GLU A 539 30.16 5.02 -9.45
N PRO A 540 31.29 4.29 -9.38
CA PRO A 540 31.62 3.43 -8.25
C PRO A 540 31.71 4.19 -6.91
N GLU A 541 32.08 5.47 -6.93
CA GLU A 541 32.16 6.37 -5.77
C GLU A 541 30.80 6.62 -5.11
N SER A 542 29.69 6.52 -5.85
CA SER A 542 28.33 6.68 -5.32
C SER A 542 27.98 5.60 -4.27
N LYS A 543 28.76 4.51 -4.22
CA LYS A 543 28.62 3.45 -3.21
C LYS A 543 28.68 3.97 -1.78
N ALA A 544 29.53 4.95 -1.47
CA ALA A 544 29.64 5.50 -0.12
C ALA A 544 28.31 6.16 0.32
N LYS A 545 27.64 6.86 -0.60
CA LYS A 545 26.32 7.45 -0.37
C LYS A 545 25.25 6.39 -0.21
N LEU A 546 25.29 5.32 -1.00
CA LEU A 546 24.39 4.18 -0.84
C LEU A 546 24.49 3.58 0.57
N LYS A 547 25.70 3.40 1.11
CA LYS A 547 25.90 2.90 2.47
C LYS A 547 25.30 3.83 3.52
N GLN A 548 25.53 5.13 3.42
CA GLN A 548 24.88 6.11 4.31
C GLN A 548 23.35 6.03 4.26
N GLU A 549 22.77 5.82 3.07
CA GLU A 549 21.32 5.62 2.94
C GLU A 549 20.82 4.31 3.57
N ILE A 550 21.66 3.29 3.66
CA ILE A 550 21.35 2.02 4.32
C ILE A 550 21.50 2.17 5.84
N ASP A 551 22.55 2.84 6.32
CA ASP A 551 22.75 3.12 7.75
C ASP A 551 21.55 3.87 8.34
N CYS A 552 21.13 4.96 7.70
CA CYS A 552 19.94 5.73 8.09
C CYS A 552 18.66 4.90 8.06
N PHE A 553 18.59 3.88 7.20
CA PHE A 553 17.44 2.99 7.11
C PHE A 553 17.46 1.91 8.21
N LEU A 554 18.63 1.39 8.58
CA LEU A 554 18.77 0.32 9.56
C LEU A 554 18.65 0.80 11.01
N ILE A 555 18.98 2.08 11.31
CA ILE A 555 18.67 2.78 12.58
C ILE A 555 17.16 2.84 12.78
#